data_AF-A0A957E4Y4-F1
#
_entry.id   AF-A0A957E4Y4-F1
#
_cell.length_a   1.000
_cell.length_b   1.000
_cell.length_c   1.000
_cell.angle_alpha   90.00
_cell.angle_beta   90.00
_cell.angle_gamma   90.00
#
_symmetry.space_group_name_H-M   'P 1'
#
loop_
_entity.id
_entity.type
_entity.pdbx_description
1 polymer ?
#
loop_
_entity_poly.entity_id
_entity_poly.type
_entity_poly.pdbx_seq_one_letter_code
_entity_poly.pdbx_strand_id
1 'polypeptide(L)' 'MSIKIAIIGAGSIGFTRKLMHDIVAVPELANTTFHLMDISQHNLQMIVQLVEQDIAANHLP' A
#
# COMPACT_ATOMS: atom_id res chain seq x y z
N MET A 1 -16.95 -0.17 8.87
CA MET A 1 -15.73 -0.23 9.70
C MET A 1 -14.53 -0.18 8.77
N SER A 2 -13.45 0.54 9.11
CA SER A 2 -12.23 0.51 8.30
C SER A 2 -11.48 -0.80 8.56
N ILE A 3 -11.17 -1.53 7.49
CA ILE A 3 -10.35 -2.75 7.54
C ILE A 3 -8.90 -2.33 7.72
N LYS A 4 -8.14 -3.01 8.58
CA LYS A 4 -6.72 -2.75 8.81
C LYS A 4 -5.91 -3.91 8.27
N ILE A 5 -4.96 -3.62 7.40
CA ILE A 5 -4.06 -4.62 6.80
C ILE A 5 -2.62 -4.23 7.13
N ALA A 6 -1.87 -5.16 7.71
CA ALA A 6 -0.44 -5.00 7.96
C ALA A 6 0.36 -5.87 6.98
N ILE A 7 1.32 -5.26 6.29
CA ILE A 7 2.22 -5.95 5.35
C ILE A 7 3.62 -5.96 5.99
N ILE A 8 4.07 -7.14 6.41
CA ILE A 8 5.41 -7.37 7.00
C ILE A 8 6.34 -7.83 5.87
N GLY A 9 7.44 -7.10 5.66
CA GLY A 9 8.26 -7.24 4.46
C GLY A 9 7.76 -6.38 3.29
N ALA A 10 7.19 -5.21 3.60
CA ALA A 10 6.61 -4.29 2.62
C ALA A 10 7.61 -3.71 1.62
N GLY A 11 8.92 -3.85 1.89
CA GLY A 11 9.99 -3.48 0.97
C GLY A 11 10.07 -4.34 -0.29
N SER A 12 9.28 -5.41 -0.39
CA SER A 12 9.05 -6.13 -1.66
C SER A 12 8.17 -5.29 -2.61
N ILE A 13 8.77 -4.30 -3.26
CA ILE A 13 8.07 -3.21 -3.97
C ILE A 13 7.00 -3.72 -4.94
N GLY A 14 7.37 -4.62 -5.85
CA GLY A 14 6.43 -5.15 -6.85
C GLY A 14 5.27 -5.92 -6.23
N PHE A 15 5.53 -6.67 -5.16
CA PHE A 15 4.51 -7.42 -4.43
C PHE A 15 3.57 -6.47 -3.67
N THR A 16 4.11 -5.59 -2.84
CA THR A 16 3.34 -4.66 -2.00
C THR A 16 2.46 -3.77 -2.84
N ARG A 17 3.01 -3.18 -3.90
CA ARG A 17 2.28 -2.27 -4.80
C ARG A 17 1.13 -2.99 -5.53
N LYS A 18 1.38 -4.20 -6.03
CA LYS A 18 0.34 -5.02 -6.66
C LYS A 18 -0.76 -5.39 -5.66
N LEU A 19 -0.39 -5.85 -4.47
CA LEU A 19 -1.34 -6.24 -3.42
C LEU A 19 -2.24 -5.07 -3.02
N MET A 20 -1.67 -3.88 -2.82
CA MET A 20 -2.43 -2.68 -2.50
C MET A 20 -3.41 -2.31 -3.62
N HIS A 21 -2.95 -2.34 -4.87
CA HIS A 21 -3.81 -2.08 -6.05
C HIS A 21 -4.98 -3.06 -6.13
N ASP A 22 -4.72 -4.36 -5.98
CA ASP A 22 -5.76 -5.40 -6.03
C ASP A 22 -6.78 -5.23 -4.89
N ILE A 23 -6.33 -4.81 -3.69
CA ILE A 23 -7.22 -4.57 -2.55
C ILE A 23 -8.12 -3.35 -2.77
N VAL A 24 -7.57 -2.21 -3.20
CA VAL A 24 -8.37 -0.97 -3.37
C VAL A 24 -9.29 -1.02 -4.59
N ALA A 25 -9.05 -1.95 -5.53
CA ALA A 25 -9.96 -2.23 -6.64
C ALA A 25 -11.28 -2.88 -6.19
N VAL A 26 -11.35 -3.44 -4.98
CA VAL A 26 -12.58 -3.99 -4.39
C VAL A 26 -13.32 -2.89 -3.63
N PRO A 27 -14.54 -2.47 -4.05
CA PRO A 27 -15.24 -1.34 -3.45
C PRO A 27 -15.46 -1.43 -1.94
N GLU A 28 -15.72 -2.64 -1.43
CA GLU A 28 -15.91 -2.92 0.00
C GLU A 28 -14.64 -2.74 0.83
N LEU A 29 -13.47 -2.74 0.18
CA LEU A 29 -12.15 -2.60 0.80
C LEU A 29 -11.52 -1.21 0.55
N ALA A 30 -12.19 -0.31 -0.18
CA ALA A 30 -11.62 0.99 -0.57
C ALA A 30 -11.17 1.85 0.63
N ASN A 31 -11.82 1.72 1.80
CA ASN A 31 -11.48 2.46 3.01
C ASN A 31 -10.57 1.67 3.98
N THR A 32 -9.60 0.93 3.40
CA THR A 32 -8.63 0.14 4.17
C THR A 32 -7.47 1.00 4.65
N THR A 33 -7.05 0.81 5.90
CA THR A 33 -5.80 1.38 6.42
C THR A 33 -4.66 0.37 6.28
N PHE A 34 -3.63 0.73 5.52
CA PHE A 34 -2.43 -0.09 5.35
C PHE A 34 -1.33 0.30 6.36
N HIS A 35 -0.73 -0.70 7.00
CA HIS A 35 0.46 -0.56 7.83
C HIS A 35 1.62 -1.27 7.13
N LEU A 36 2.60 -0.49 6.67
CA LEU A 36 3.77 -1.02 5.97
C LEU A 36 4.92 -1.18 6.97
N MET A 37 5.47 -2.39 7.06
CA MET A 37 6.61 -2.71 7.90
C MET A 37 7.71 -3.35 7.07
N ASP A 38 8.93 -2.85 7.22
CA ASP A 38 10.14 -3.48 6.71
C ASP A 38 11.33 -3.13 7.60
N ILE A 39 12.36 -3.98 7.63
CA ILE A 39 13.61 -3.68 8.33
C ILE A 39 14.51 -2.73 7.54
N SER A 40 14.33 -2.69 6.21
CA SER A 40 15.05 -1.79 5.31
C SER A 40 14.32 -0.45 5.22
N GLN A 41 14.86 0.57 5.89
CA GLN A 41 14.33 1.93 5.82
C GLN A 41 14.30 2.48 4.39
N HIS A 42 15.32 2.16 3.58
CA HIS A 42 15.39 2.57 2.17
C HIS A 42 14.22 2.00 1.36
N ASN A 43 13.95 0.70 1.49
CA ASN A 43 12.85 0.06 0.76
C ASN A 43 11.50 0.58 1.26
N LEU A 44 11.37 0.80 2.57
CA LEU A 44 10.16 1.35 3.17
C LEU A 44 9.86 2.78 2.67
N GLN A 45 10.88 3.64 2.58
CA GLN A 45 10.74 4.97 1.99
C GLN A 45 10.35 4.90 0.52
N MET A 46 10.98 4.00 -0.25
CA MET A 46 10.67 3.84 -1.67
C MET A 46 9.22 3.41 -1.92
N ILE A 47 8.72 2.43 -1.16
CA ILE A 47 7.34 1.97 -1.35
C ILE A 47 6.32 3.03 -0.93
N VAL A 48 6.58 3.78 0.14
CA VAL A 48 5.70 4.90 0.55
C VAL A 48 5.60 5.94 -0.56
N GLN A 49 6.73 6.38 -1.12
CA GLN A 49 6.74 7.35 -2.22
C GLN A 49 5.98 6.84 -3.46
N LEU A 50 6.17 5.58 -3.84
CA LEU A 50 5.49 5.00 -5.00
C LEU A 50 3.98 4.87 -4.76
N VAL A 51 3.56 4.45 -3.57
CA VAL A 51 2.14 4.34 -3.21
C VAL A 51 1.47 5.72 -3.21
N GLU A 52 2.11 6.74 -2.65
CA GLU A 52 1.59 8.12 -2.67
C GLU A 52 1.41 8.64 -4.10
N GLN A 53 2.38 8.36 -4.98
CA GLN A 53 2.29 8.70 -6.40
C GLN A 53 1.15 7.95 -7.10
N ASP A 54 0.98 6.66 -6.82
CA ASP A 54 -0.10 5.85 -7.40
C ASP A 54 -1.48 6.36 -6.96
N ILE A 55 -1.66 6.69 -5.68
CA ILE A 55 -2.91 7.23 -5.14
C ILE A 55 -3.26 8.55 -5.84
N ALA A 56 -2.29 9.47 -5.92
CA ALA A 56 -2.47 10.76 -6.57
C ALA A 56 -2.79 10.62 -8.07
N ALA A 57 -2.08 9.73 -8.79
CA ALA A 57 -2.25 9.53 -10.22
C ALA A 57 -3.58 8.86 -10.59
N ASN A 58 -4.11 8.00 -9.71
CA ASN A 58 -5.34 7.25 -9.95
C ASN A 58 -6.58 7.87 -9.28
N HIS A 59 -6.44 9.03 -8.63
CA HIS A 59 -7.52 9.68 -7.87
C HIS A 59 -8.17 8.75 -6.83
N LEU A 60 -7.34 7.91 -6.21
CA LEU A 60 -7.78 7.01 -5.15
C LEU A 60 -7.87 7.78 -3.82
N PRO A 61 -8.79 7.40 -2.92
CA PRO A 61 -8.93 8.01 -1.60
C PRO A 61 -7.73 7.75 -0.69
#